data_AF-A0A849DIX7-F1
#
_entry.id   AF-A0A849DIX7-F1
#
_cell.length_a   1.000
_cell.length_b   1.000
_cell.length_c   1.000
_cell.angle_alpha   90.00
_cell.angle_beta   90.00
_cell.angle_gamma   90.00
#
_symmetry.space_group_name_H-M   'P 1'
#
loop_
_entity.id
_entity.type
_entity.pdbx_description
1 polymer ?
#
loop_
_entity_poly.entity_id
_entity_poly.type
_entity_poly.pdbx_seq_one_letter_code
_entity_poly.pdbx_strand_id
1 'polypeptide(L)'
;MGLYAYAFFDDFVLLYPVYVLLFSDVGLTVSDISSLFVLWALTSILLEVPSGALADTVSRRLLLAAGPLLAGAGYALWVLTPSYWAFAVGFGLWGAKGALASGALEALVYEQLDRLGAAGRYTRTRGRAGAVGTVSVLLATAGAAPVLAAGGYLAVGL
;
A
#
# COMPACT_ATOMS: atom_id res chain seq x y z
N MET A 1 16.50 -5.18 -3.90
CA MET A 1 15.59 -5.60 -2.80
C MET A 1 14.95 -6.93 -3.19
N GLY A 2 14.95 -7.93 -2.32
CA GLY A 2 14.31 -9.23 -2.62
C GLY A 2 12.79 -9.12 -2.54
N LEU A 3 12.06 -9.95 -3.31
CA LEU A 3 10.59 -9.97 -3.35
C LEU A 3 9.95 -10.04 -1.95
N TYR A 4 10.49 -10.87 -1.06
CA TYR A 4 9.95 -11.00 0.31
C TYR A 4 10.20 -9.78 1.17
N ALA A 5 11.34 -9.10 1.01
CA ALA A 5 11.59 -7.84 1.69
C ALA A 5 10.61 -6.77 1.19
N TYR A 6 10.41 -6.68 -0.12
CA TYR A 6 9.39 -5.78 -0.68
C TYR A 6 8.01 -6.06 -0.09
N ALA A 7 7.55 -7.32 -0.13
CA ALA A 7 6.26 -7.70 0.44
C ALA A 7 6.15 -7.37 1.95
N PHE A 8 7.24 -7.56 2.69
CA PHE A 8 7.26 -7.24 4.12
C PHE A 8 7.07 -5.73 4.35
N PHE A 9 7.91 -4.91 3.75
CA PHE A 9 7.89 -3.46 3.98
C PHE A 9 6.70 -2.76 3.34
N ASP A 10 6.15 -3.30 2.24
CA ASP A 10 4.96 -2.74 1.59
C ASP A 10 3.70 -2.91 2.44
N ASP A 11 3.61 -4.00 3.22
CA ASP A 11 2.46 -4.32 4.08
C ASP A 11 2.68 -3.95 5.56
N PHE A 12 3.93 -3.66 5.97
CA PHE A 12 4.25 -3.22 7.32
C PHE A 12 3.94 -1.73 7.51
N VAL A 13 2.67 -1.42 7.79
CA VAL A 13 2.20 -0.05 8.03
C VAL A 13 1.48 0.02 9.37
N LEU A 14 2.10 0.67 10.35
CA LEU A 14 1.56 0.82 11.72
C LEU A 14 0.25 1.62 11.76
N LEU A 15 0.03 2.49 10.76
CA LEU A 15 -1.18 3.29 10.64
C LEU A 15 -2.42 2.46 10.24
N TYR A 16 -2.26 1.35 9.51
CA TYR A 16 -3.39 0.53 9.03
C TYR A 16 -4.40 0.09 10.11
N PRO A 17 -3.97 -0.49 11.23
CA PRO A 17 -4.89 -0.93 12.29
C PRO A 17 -5.57 0.22 13.06
N VAL A 18 -5.09 1.46 12.91
CA VAL A 18 -5.52 2.60 13.76
C VAL A 18 -6.03 3.82 13.00
N TYR A 19 -5.96 3.87 11.66
CA TYR A 19 -6.42 5.04 10.90
C TYR A 19 -7.92 5.31 11.08
N VAL A 20 -8.74 4.28 11.35
CA VAL A 20 -10.17 4.47 11.62
C VAL A 20 -10.36 5.25 12.93
N LEU A 21 -9.49 5.05 13.92
CA LEU A 21 -9.48 5.85 15.14
C LEU A 21 -9.11 7.30 14.81
N LEU A 22 -8.10 7.52 13.96
CA LEU A 22 -7.75 8.86 13.48
C LEU A 22 -8.93 9.55 12.79
N PHE A 23 -9.68 8.84 11.95
CA PHE A 23 -10.86 9.40 11.28
C PHE A 23 -11.97 9.74 12.28
N SER A 24 -12.18 8.86 13.25
CA SER A 24 -13.14 9.08 14.34
C SER A 24 -12.77 10.30 15.18
N ASP A 25 -11.49 10.46 15.54
CA ASP A 25 -11.00 11.59 16.34
C ASP A 25 -11.12 12.93 15.61
N VAL A 26 -11.03 12.92 14.27
CA VAL A 26 -11.27 14.08 13.41
C VAL A 26 -12.77 14.35 13.20
N GLY A 27 -13.63 13.42 13.58
CA GLY A 27 -15.08 13.54 13.49
C GLY A 27 -15.67 13.17 12.13
N LEU A 28 -14.98 12.34 11.33
CA LEU A 28 -15.54 11.84 10.08
C LEU A 28 -16.77 10.96 10.34
N THR A 29 -17.82 11.18 9.56
CA THR A 29 -19.00 10.32 9.59
C THR A 29 -18.75 9.02 8.82
N VAL A 30 -19.62 8.02 9.01
CA VAL A 30 -19.60 6.79 8.22
C VAL A 30 -19.75 7.09 6.71
N SER A 31 -20.49 8.14 6.35
CA SER A 31 -20.66 8.59 4.97
C SER A 31 -19.34 9.11 4.39
N ASP A 32 -18.59 9.89 5.15
CA ASP A 32 -17.28 10.41 4.75
C ASP A 32 -16.27 9.27 4.58
N ILE A 33 -16.25 8.32 5.51
CA ILE A 33 -15.37 7.14 5.39
C ILE A 33 -15.74 6.34 4.12
N SER A 34 -17.04 6.18 3.85
CA SER A 34 -17.51 5.47 2.67
C SER A 34 -17.12 6.18 1.37
N SER A 35 -17.20 7.52 1.31
CA SER A 35 -16.79 8.27 0.12
C SER A 35 -15.29 8.16 -0.15
N LEU A 36 -14.46 8.08 0.90
CA LEU A 36 -13.02 7.83 0.78
C LEU A 36 -12.71 6.46 0.17
N PHE A 37 -13.42 5.40 0.60
CA PHE A 37 -13.29 4.07 -0.01
C PHE A 37 -13.77 4.04 -1.47
N VAL A 38 -14.84 4.77 -1.79
CA VAL A 38 -15.29 4.94 -3.19
C VAL A 38 -14.22 5.63 -4.02
N LEU A 39 -13.61 6.71 -3.52
CA LEU A 39 -12.52 7.42 -4.21
C LEU A 39 -11.32 6.50 -4.45
N TRP A 40 -10.94 5.71 -3.46
CA TRP A 40 -9.85 4.73 -3.59
C TRP A 40 -10.15 3.65 -4.62
N ALA A 41 -11.38 3.11 -4.64
CA ALA A 41 -11.79 2.13 -5.64
C ALA A 41 -11.79 2.73 -7.05
N LEU A 42 -12.35 3.93 -7.22
CA LEU A 42 -12.37 4.64 -8.49
C LEU A 42 -10.96 4.94 -8.99
N THR A 43 -10.08 5.47 -8.15
CA THR A 43 -8.69 5.76 -8.53
C THR A 43 -7.93 4.49 -8.89
N SER A 44 -8.13 3.39 -8.17
CA SER A 44 -7.54 2.09 -8.51
C SER A 44 -7.97 1.62 -9.90
N ILE A 45 -9.28 1.60 -10.18
CA ILE A 45 -9.83 1.15 -11.46
C ILE A 45 -9.38 2.05 -12.62
N LEU A 46 -9.50 3.38 -12.45
CA LEU A 46 -9.16 4.35 -13.48
C LEU A 46 -7.67 4.31 -13.83
N LEU A 47 -6.81 4.01 -12.85
CA LEU A 47 -5.37 3.95 -13.03
C LEU A 47 -4.86 2.57 -13.44
N GLU A 48 -5.68 1.52 -13.42
CA GLU A 48 -5.25 0.15 -13.75
C GLU A 48 -4.80 0.00 -15.22
N VAL A 49 -5.55 0.58 -16.17
CA VAL A 49 -5.17 0.55 -17.59
C VAL A 49 -3.95 1.45 -17.87
N PRO A 50 -3.93 2.73 -17.42
CA PRO A 50 -2.74 3.57 -17.55
C PRO A 50 -1.49 3.00 -16.88
N SER A 51 -1.61 2.38 -15.70
CA SER A 51 -0.48 1.80 -14.99
C SER A 51 0.10 0.60 -15.73
N GLY A 52 -0.74 -0.20 -16.37
CA GLY A 52 -0.32 -1.29 -17.25
C GLY A 52 0.55 -0.77 -18.41
N ALA A 53 0.06 0.23 -19.15
CA ALA A 53 0.82 0.84 -20.23
C ALA A 53 2.13 1.52 -19.75
N LEU A 54 2.10 2.13 -18.56
CA LEU A 54 3.28 2.70 -17.93
C LEU A 54 4.32 1.63 -17.56
N ALA A 55 3.89 0.44 -17.13
CA ALA A 55 4.77 -0.68 -16.78
C ALA A 55 5.48 -1.33 -17.98
N ASP A 56 5.03 -1.03 -19.20
CA ASP A 56 5.68 -1.46 -20.44
C ASP A 56 6.70 -0.43 -20.98
N THR A 57 6.57 0.84 -20.57
CA THR A 57 7.45 1.94 -21.02
C THR A 57 8.47 2.37 -19.97
N VAL A 58 8.15 2.20 -18.68
CA VAL A 58 9.00 2.56 -17.54
C VAL A 58 9.51 1.30 -16.84
N SER A 59 10.71 1.37 -16.26
CA SER A 59 11.26 0.27 -15.46
C SER A 59 10.29 -0.15 -14.36
N ARG A 60 9.82 -1.40 -14.42
CA ARG A 60 8.92 -2.02 -13.41
C ARG A 60 9.49 -1.92 -12.00
N ARG A 61 10.82 -1.96 -11.84
CA ARG A 61 11.48 -1.77 -10.54
C ARG A 61 11.32 -0.37 -9.98
N LEU A 62 11.32 0.66 -10.83
CA LEU A 62 11.08 2.03 -10.41
C LEU A 62 9.63 2.22 -9.99
N LEU A 63 8.67 1.66 -10.74
CA LEU A 63 7.26 1.72 -10.38
C LEU A 63 6.98 1.06 -9.02
N LEU A 64 7.58 -0.11 -8.78
CA LEU A 64 7.50 -0.80 -7.49
C LEU A 64 8.18 -0.04 -6.36
N ALA A 65 9.26 0.70 -6.62
CA ALA A 65 9.88 1.54 -5.61
C ALA A 65 9.06 2.82 -5.33
N ALA A 66 8.42 3.39 -6.35
CA ALA A 66 7.66 4.64 -6.24
C ALA A 66 6.30 4.44 -5.56
N GLY A 67 5.63 3.31 -5.78
CA GLY A 67 4.31 3.02 -5.21
C GLY A 67 4.25 3.20 -3.69
N PRO A 68 5.06 2.48 -2.89
CA PRO A 68 5.07 2.61 -1.44
C PRO A 68 5.39 4.03 -0.96
N LEU A 69 6.25 4.77 -1.68
CA LEU A 69 6.56 6.17 -1.36
C LEU A 69 5.36 7.09 -1.57
N LEU A 70 4.55 6.87 -2.61
CA LEU A 70 3.30 7.61 -2.84
C LEU A 70 2.29 7.34 -1.73
N ALA A 71 2.09 6.08 -1.34
CA ALA A 71 1.21 5.72 -0.23
C ALA A 71 1.72 6.30 1.09
N GLY A 72 3.02 6.20 1.37
CA GLY A 72 3.67 6.76 2.55
C GLY A 72 3.51 8.28 2.65
N ALA A 73 3.63 9.02 1.54
CA ALA A 73 3.35 10.45 1.50
C ALA A 73 1.88 10.76 1.84
N GLY A 74 0.95 9.92 1.38
CA GLY A 74 -0.47 10.00 1.75
C GLY A 74 -0.68 9.79 3.25
N TYR A 75 -0.06 8.77 3.84
CA TYR A 75 -0.14 8.49 5.28
C TYR A 75 0.51 9.58 6.14
N ALA A 76 1.65 10.13 5.72
CA ALA A 76 2.26 11.27 6.37
C ALA A 76 1.31 12.48 6.35
N LEU A 77 0.65 12.75 5.22
CA LEU A 77 -0.32 13.82 5.08
C LEU A 77 -1.54 13.64 6.01
N TRP A 78 -2.02 12.40 6.19
CA TRP A 78 -3.14 12.09 7.10
C TRP A 78 -2.84 12.52 8.52
N VAL A 79 -1.61 12.34 8.97
CA VAL A 79 -1.23 12.59 10.34
C VAL A 79 -0.72 14.01 10.58
N LEU A 80 -0.07 14.62 9.59
CA LEU A 80 0.42 16.00 9.68
C LEU A 80 -0.70 17.04 9.57
N THR A 81 -1.70 16.79 8.72
CA THR A 81 -2.82 17.71 8.47
C THR A 81 -4.15 16.97 8.42
N PRO A 82 -4.56 16.33 9.54
CA PRO A 82 -5.74 15.48 9.57
C PRO A 82 -7.01 16.26 9.20
N SER A 83 -7.58 15.89 8.05
CA SER A 83 -8.78 16.50 7.47
C SER A 83 -9.34 15.59 6.40
N TYR A 84 -10.64 15.71 6.10
CA TYR A 84 -11.27 14.93 5.04
C TYR A 84 -10.50 15.01 3.70
N TRP A 85 -10.05 16.21 3.31
CA TRP A 85 -9.32 16.40 2.06
C TRP A 85 -7.92 15.77 2.06
N ALA A 86 -7.20 15.84 3.18
CA ALA A 86 -5.95 15.11 3.35
C ALA A 86 -6.17 13.59 3.24
N PHE A 87 -7.25 13.10 3.85
CA PHE A 87 -7.65 11.70 3.73
C PHE A 87 -7.96 11.32 2.29
N ALA A 88 -8.74 12.12 1.58
CA ALA A 88 -9.09 11.91 0.18
C ALA A 88 -7.85 11.83 -0.73
N VAL A 89 -6.90 12.76 -0.57
CA VAL A 89 -5.63 12.72 -1.31
C VAL A 89 -4.87 11.43 -1.01
N GLY A 90 -4.71 11.05 0.26
CA GLY A 90 -3.99 9.83 0.61
C GLY A 90 -4.69 8.55 0.14
N PHE A 91 -6.03 8.47 0.17
CA PHE A 91 -6.77 7.35 -0.43
C PHE A 91 -6.58 7.29 -1.96
N GLY A 92 -6.53 8.44 -2.64
CA GLY A 92 -6.20 8.49 -4.06
C GLY A 92 -4.77 8.01 -4.36
N LEU A 93 -3.79 8.45 -3.57
CA LEU A 93 -2.40 7.99 -3.68
C LEU A 93 -2.26 6.50 -3.37
N TRP A 94 -3.01 5.99 -2.39
CA TRP A 94 -3.04 4.57 -2.06
C TRP A 94 -3.67 3.73 -3.18
N GLY A 95 -4.74 4.22 -3.81
CA GLY A 95 -5.34 3.57 -4.98
C GLY A 95 -4.38 3.54 -6.18
N ALA A 96 -3.69 4.66 -6.43
CA ALA A 96 -2.65 4.74 -7.45
C ALA A 96 -1.49 3.76 -7.20
N LYS A 97 -1.02 3.67 -5.94
CA LYS A 97 -0.02 2.67 -5.52
C LYS A 97 -0.49 1.24 -5.83
N GLY A 98 -1.75 0.92 -5.53
CA GLY A 98 -2.35 -0.38 -5.83
C GLY A 98 -2.31 -0.71 -7.33
N ALA A 99 -2.77 0.23 -8.17
CA ALA A 99 -2.77 0.08 -9.62
C ALA A 99 -1.36 -0.06 -10.22
N LEU A 100 -0.37 0.69 -9.71
CA LEU A 100 1.02 0.62 -10.16
C LEU A 100 1.69 -0.69 -9.76
N ALA A 101 1.44 -1.18 -8.53
CA ALA A 101 2.13 -2.33 -7.98
C ALA A 101 1.59 -3.66 -8.51
N SER A 102 0.27 -3.80 -8.72
CA SER A 102 -0.33 -5.11 -9.05
C SER A 102 0.23 -5.71 -10.34
N GLY A 103 0.19 -4.94 -11.44
CA GLY A 103 0.68 -5.37 -12.75
C GLY A 103 2.21 -5.43 -12.84
N ALA A 104 2.90 -4.43 -12.30
CA ALA A 104 4.37 -4.38 -12.35
C ALA A 104 5.03 -5.52 -11.57
N LEU A 105 4.48 -5.89 -10.40
CA LEU A 105 4.99 -6.97 -9.58
C LEU A 105 4.76 -8.34 -10.21
N GLU A 106 3.55 -8.55 -10.77
CA GLU A 106 3.20 -9.76 -11.54
C GLU A 106 4.22 -10.03 -12.63
N ALA A 107 4.37 -9.05 -13.52
CA ALA A 107 5.19 -9.16 -14.70
C ALA A 107 6.67 -9.34 -14.33
N LEU A 108 7.17 -8.58 -13.35
CA LEU A 108 8.55 -8.69 -12.91
C LEU A 108 8.86 -10.07 -12.31
N VAL A 109 8.01 -10.60 -11.43
CA VAL A 109 8.23 -11.90 -10.78
C VAL A 109 8.14 -13.03 -11.80
N TYR A 110 7.14 -12.99 -12.68
CA TYR A 110 6.99 -13.99 -13.74
C TYR A 110 8.19 -14.00 -14.68
N GLU A 111 8.57 -12.85 -15.23
CA GLU A 111 9.70 -12.72 -16.17
C GLU A 111 11.04 -13.13 -15.53
N GLN A 112 11.25 -12.87 -14.24
CA GLN A 112 12.43 -13.35 -13.53
C GLN A 112 12.45 -14.88 -13.38
N LEU A 113 11.33 -15.49 -13.04
CA LEU A 113 11.23 -16.95 -12.92
C LEU A 113 11.33 -17.63 -14.27
N ASP A 114 10.73 -17.06 -15.31
CA ASP A 114 10.79 -17.59 -16.67
C ASP A 114 12.22 -17.59 -17.23
N ARG A 115 12.96 -16.49 -17.05
CA ARG A 115 14.41 -16.43 -17.38
C ARG A 115 15.26 -17.48 -16.68
N LEU A 116 14.82 -17.97 -15.51
CA LEU A 116 15.49 -19.01 -14.73
C LEU A 116 14.95 -20.42 -15.05
N GLY A 117 14.08 -20.58 -16.04
CA GLY A 117 13.41 -21.85 -16.36
C GLY A 117 12.50 -22.36 -15.25
N ALA A 118 12.04 -21.47 -14.37
CA ALA A 118 11.35 -21.78 -13.13
C ALA A 118 9.92 -21.19 -13.07
N ALA A 119 9.30 -20.89 -14.22
CA ALA A 119 7.95 -20.32 -14.29
C ALA A 119 6.90 -21.12 -13.50
N GLY A 120 7.02 -22.46 -13.44
CA GLY A 120 6.15 -23.32 -12.63
C GLY A 120 6.21 -23.07 -11.11
N ARG A 121 7.21 -22.31 -10.62
CA ARG A 121 7.30 -21.89 -9.21
C ARG A 121 6.58 -20.58 -8.93
N TYR A 122 6.01 -19.92 -9.94
CA TYR A 122 5.36 -18.62 -9.82
C TYR A 122 4.34 -18.58 -8.68
N THR A 123 3.35 -19.46 -8.70
CA THR A 123 2.29 -19.53 -7.68
C THR A 123 2.85 -19.72 -6.28
N ARG A 124 3.87 -20.58 -6.12
CA ARG A 124 4.53 -20.81 -4.82
C ARG A 124 5.28 -19.58 -4.33
N THR A 125 5.99 -18.90 -5.21
CA THR A 125 6.77 -17.69 -4.89
C THR A 125 5.85 -16.51 -4.54
N ARG A 126 4.79 -16.28 -5.35
CA ARG A 126 3.74 -15.30 -5.07
C ARG A 126 3.02 -15.60 -3.76
N GLY A 127 2.62 -16.85 -3.53
CA GLY A 127 1.96 -17.26 -2.29
C GLY A 127 2.82 -17.04 -1.04
N ARG A 128 4.13 -17.33 -1.12
CA ARG A 128 5.07 -17.03 -0.02
C ARG A 128 5.22 -15.53 0.22
N ALA A 129 5.29 -14.72 -0.83
CA ALA A 129 5.32 -13.27 -0.69
C ALA A 129 4.05 -12.74 -0.02
N GLY A 130 2.88 -13.25 -0.41
CA GLY A 130 1.60 -12.93 0.26
C GLY A 130 1.60 -13.32 1.74
N ALA A 131 2.10 -14.51 2.08
CA ALA A 131 2.22 -14.95 3.48
C ALA A 131 3.15 -14.04 4.30
N VAL A 132 4.26 -13.59 3.72
CA VAL A 132 5.15 -12.60 4.34
C VAL A 132 4.39 -11.29 4.56
N GLY A 133 3.64 -10.82 3.56
CA GLY A 133 2.77 -9.65 3.68
C GLY A 133 1.78 -9.76 4.84
N THR A 134 1.06 -10.88 4.93
CA THR A 134 0.12 -11.15 6.04
C THR A 134 0.81 -11.13 7.41
N VAL A 135 1.97 -11.77 7.55
CA VAL A 135 2.76 -11.73 8.80
C VAL A 135 3.16 -10.29 9.12
N SER A 136 3.48 -9.49 8.12
CA SER A 136 3.85 -8.08 8.28
C SER A 136 2.69 -7.24 8.80
N VAL A 137 1.48 -7.43 8.26
CA VAL A 137 0.26 -6.80 8.77
C VAL A 137 0.00 -7.21 10.23
N LEU A 138 0.19 -8.49 10.58
CA LEU A 138 0.00 -8.95 11.96
C LEU A 138 1.00 -8.29 12.92
N LEU A 139 2.27 -8.20 12.54
CA LEU A 139 3.31 -7.54 13.33
C LEU A 139 3.04 -6.03 13.46
N ALA A 140 2.63 -5.37 12.37
CA ALA A 140 2.23 -3.97 12.39
C ALA A 140 1.02 -3.74 13.30
N THR A 141 0.01 -4.63 13.23
CA THR A 141 -1.17 -4.58 14.11
C THR A 141 -0.80 -4.73 15.57
N ALA A 142 0.04 -5.72 15.91
CA ALA A 142 0.51 -5.92 17.27
C ALA A 142 1.35 -4.74 17.78
N GLY A 143 2.14 -4.10 16.93
CA GLY A 143 2.98 -2.95 17.26
C GLY A 143 2.26 -1.60 17.27
N ALA A 144 1.12 -1.46 16.59
CA ALA A 144 0.48 -0.17 16.42
C ALA A 144 -0.06 0.41 17.73
N ALA A 145 -0.71 -0.40 18.57
CA ALA A 145 -1.25 0.06 19.85
C ALA A 145 -0.17 0.62 20.80
N PRO A 146 0.96 -0.07 21.08
CA PRO A 146 2.00 0.48 21.94
C PRO A 146 2.69 1.70 21.33
N VAL A 147 2.91 1.74 20.01
CA VAL A 147 3.51 2.90 19.34
C VAL A 147 2.57 4.11 19.40
N LEU A 148 1.27 3.90 19.16
CA LEU A 148 0.24 4.93 19.30
C LEU A 148 0.18 5.48 20.73
N ALA A 149 0.24 4.59 21.73
CA ALA A 149 0.23 5.00 23.14
C ALA A 149 1.48 5.81 23.54
N ALA A 150 2.64 5.51 22.93
CA ALA A 150 3.90 6.18 23.25
C ALA A 150 4.08 7.54 22.54
N GLY A 151 3.60 7.68 21.30
CA GLY A 151 3.90 8.84 20.47
C GLY A 151 2.74 9.40 19.63
N GLY A 152 1.52 8.92 19.87
CA GLY A 152 0.32 9.37 19.15
C GLY A 152 0.34 9.02 17.67
N TYR A 153 -0.52 9.68 16.89
CA TYR A 153 -0.67 9.38 15.47
C TYR A 153 0.62 9.65 14.66
N LEU A 154 1.43 10.65 15.06
CA LEU A 154 2.71 10.97 14.43
C LEU A 154 3.68 9.80 14.45
N ALA A 155 3.71 9.02 15.54
CA ALA A 155 4.62 7.88 15.65
C ALA A 155 4.20 6.65 14.83
N VAL A 156 2.92 6.52 14.50
CA VAL A 156 2.41 5.39 13.68
C VAL A 156 2.31 5.71 12.18
N GLY A 157 2.28 7.00 11.82
CA GLY A 157 2.11 7.45 10.44
C GLY A 157 3.35 7.99 9.73
N LEU A 158 4.49 8.14 10.43
CA LEU A 158 5.76 8.62 9.89
C LEU A 158 6.87 7.56 9.98
#